data_AF-A0A5J9VRX2-F1
#
_entry.id   AF-A0A5J9VRX2-F1
#
_cell.length_a   1.000
_cell.length_b   1.000
_cell.length_c   1.000
_cell.angle_alpha   90.00
_cell.angle_beta   90.00
_cell.angle_gamma   90.00
#
_symmetry.space_group_name_H-M   'P 1'
#
loop_
_entity.id
_entity.type
_entity.pdbx_description
1 polymer ?
#
loop_
_entity_poly.entity_id
_entity_poly.type
_entity_poly.pdbx_seq_one_letter_code
_entity_poly.pdbx_strand_id
1 'polypeptide(L)'
;MDSCKLAMRTILLFVTGLIAIHLSTTAITAIPVDIDSPRIQQVGRWAVMEHDNNSNDGIQFNKVVSGDEKMMGIILHYDLIIDALNNDGKDCKYEAEVRVMDGSMKRTLVAFKPAN
;
A
#
# COMPACT_ATOMS: atom_id res chain seq x y z
N MET A 1 -49.87 19.05 -59.11
CA MET A 1 -50.89 19.97 -58.56
C MET A 1 -51.19 19.56 -57.13
N ASP A 2 -50.22 19.61 -56.22
CA ASP A 2 -49.53 20.76 -55.61
C ASP A 2 -50.37 21.44 -54.52
N SER A 3 -49.96 21.18 -53.26
CA SER A 3 -50.00 22.02 -52.05
C SER A 3 -50.03 21.05 -50.84
N CYS A 4 -49.16 21.05 -49.85
CA CYS A 4 -48.36 22.13 -49.29
C CYS A 4 -47.14 21.53 -48.55
N LYS A 5 -45.95 22.08 -48.82
CA LYS A 5 -44.73 21.88 -48.03
C LYS A 5 -44.81 22.74 -46.77
N LEU A 6 -44.86 22.13 -45.59
CA LEU A 6 -44.31 22.61 -44.31
C LEU A 6 -44.51 21.46 -43.30
N ALA A 7 -43.59 21.00 -42.47
CA ALA A 7 -42.31 21.53 -42.06
C ALA A 7 -41.42 20.37 -41.63
N MET A 8 -40.18 20.39 -42.09
CA MET A 8 -38.98 20.30 -41.23
C MET A 8 -38.97 19.20 -40.16
N ARG A 9 -38.52 18.01 -40.58
CA ARG A 9 -37.50 17.17 -39.92
C ARG A 9 -37.52 17.19 -38.39
N THR A 10 -38.24 16.25 -37.77
CA THR A 10 -38.04 15.92 -36.36
C THR A 10 -36.63 15.37 -36.15
N ILE A 11 -35.81 16.19 -35.51
CA ILE A 11 -34.39 15.99 -35.25
C ILE A 11 -34.21 14.78 -34.33
N LEU A 12 -33.57 13.73 -34.85
CA LEU A 12 -33.02 12.65 -34.04
C LEU A 12 -31.60 13.05 -33.64
N LEU A 13 -31.41 13.54 -32.42
CA LEU A 13 -30.08 13.66 -31.81
C LEU A 13 -30.07 12.83 -30.53
N PHE A 14 -29.87 11.52 -30.67
CA PHE A 14 -29.31 10.72 -29.58
C PHE A 14 -27.84 11.12 -29.45
N VAL A 15 -27.56 12.09 -28.58
CA VAL A 15 -26.19 12.40 -28.19
C VAL A 15 -25.76 11.29 -27.24
N THR A 16 -25.33 10.14 -27.78
CA THR A 16 -24.64 9.13 -26.97
C THR A 16 -23.27 9.68 -26.64
N GLY A 17 -23.19 10.34 -25.48
CA GLY A 17 -21.92 10.72 -24.89
C GLY A 17 -21.12 9.45 -24.59
N LEU A 18 -20.18 9.11 -25.48
CA LEU A 18 -19.12 8.16 -25.17
C LEU A 18 -18.19 8.84 -24.16
N ILE A 19 -18.53 8.76 -22.88
CA ILE A 19 -17.60 9.08 -21.81
C ILE A 19 -16.57 7.95 -21.83
N ALA A 20 -15.47 8.16 -22.54
CA ALA A 20 -14.28 7.34 -22.40
C ALA A 20 -13.74 7.58 -20.98
N ILE A 21 -14.17 6.75 -20.03
CA ILE A 21 -13.57 6.71 -18.69
C ILE A 21 -12.15 6.22 -18.89
N HIS A 22 -11.20 7.15 -18.88
CA HIS A 22 -9.79 6.80 -18.82
C HIS A 22 -9.57 6.31 -17.39
N LEU A 23 -9.55 4.98 -17.20
CA LEU A 23 -8.95 4.40 -16.02
C LEU A 23 -7.46 4.74 -16.09
N SER A 24 -7.08 5.90 -15.57
CA SER A 24 -5.67 6.22 -15.35
C SER A 24 -5.17 5.28 -14.26
N THR A 25 -4.65 4.13 -14.67
CA THR A 25 -3.95 3.19 -13.80
C THR A 25 -2.64 3.87 -13.40
N THR A 26 -2.61 4.54 -12.26
CA THR A 26 -1.35 5.00 -11.67
C THR A 26 -0.54 3.75 -11.33
N ALA A 27 0.60 3.54 -11.99
CA ALA A 27 1.51 2.47 -11.64
C ALA A 27 1.92 2.67 -10.16
N ILE A 28 1.56 1.70 -9.31
CA ILE A 28 1.97 1.69 -7.90
C ILE A 28 3.46 1.35 -7.90
N THR A 29 4.30 2.39 -7.85
CA THR A 29 5.75 2.23 -7.89
C THR A 29 6.24 1.91 -6.48
N ALA A 30 7.01 0.83 -6.33
CA ALA A 30 7.73 0.55 -5.10
C ALA A 30 8.88 1.54 -4.97
N ILE A 31 8.94 2.26 -3.85
CA ILE A 31 9.99 3.22 -3.57
C ILE A 31 10.83 2.66 -2.41
N PRO A 32 12.14 2.48 -2.57
CA PRO A 32 13.00 2.05 -1.47
C PRO A 32 12.87 2.99 -0.27
N VAL A 33 12.72 2.43 0.92
CA VAL A 33 12.64 3.23 2.14
C VAL A 33 14.00 3.80 2.53
N ASP A 34 14.00 4.97 3.14
CA ASP A 34 15.16 5.48 3.86
C ASP A 34 15.32 4.71 5.18
N ILE A 35 16.30 3.81 5.26
CA ILE A 35 16.54 3.00 6.46
C ILE A 35 17.05 3.83 7.64
N ASP A 36 17.64 5.00 7.41
CA ASP A 36 18.08 5.87 8.50
C ASP A 36 16.92 6.75 9.03
N SER A 37 15.76 6.71 8.36
CA SER A 37 14.56 7.41 8.80
C SER A 37 14.06 6.89 10.16
N PRO A 38 13.94 7.76 11.18
CA PRO A 38 13.38 7.37 12.48
C PRO A 38 11.97 6.79 12.37
N ARG A 39 11.18 7.26 11.39
CA ARG A 39 9.83 6.75 11.14
C ARG A 39 9.86 5.31 10.65
N ILE A 40 10.75 4.98 9.72
CA ILE A 40 10.89 3.61 9.18
C ILE A 40 11.37 2.66 10.28
N GLN A 41 12.37 3.07 11.06
CA GLN A 41 12.83 2.30 12.23
C GLN A 41 11.70 2.07 13.25
N GLN A 42 10.82 3.06 13.46
CA GLN A 42 9.68 2.91 14.36
C GLN A 42 8.59 1.98 13.81
N VAL A 43 8.37 1.96 12.48
CA VAL A 43 7.46 0.99 11.84
C VAL A 43 8.00 -0.43 12.02
N GLY A 44 9.30 -0.65 11.77
CA GLY A 44 9.93 -1.95 11.98
C GLY A 44 9.87 -2.42 13.44
N ARG A 45 10.17 -1.53 14.39
CA ARG A 45 10.06 -1.85 15.83
C ARG A 45 8.64 -2.23 16.23
N TRP A 46 7.65 -1.51 15.70
CA TRP A 46 6.25 -1.81 15.94
C TRP A 46 5.86 -3.17 15.36
N ALA A 47 6.34 -3.54 14.17
CA ALA A 47 6.06 -4.83 13.56
C ALA A 47 6.57 -6.01 14.41
N VAL A 48 7.79 -5.92 14.94
CA VAL A 48 8.34 -6.95 15.84
C VAL A 48 7.53 -7.06 17.12
N MET A 49 7.21 -5.94 17.75
CA MET A 49 6.39 -5.92 18.97
C MET A 49 4.99 -6.50 18.74
N GLU A 50 4.35 -6.16 17.62
CA GLU A 50 3.01 -6.65 17.28
C GLU A 50 3.02 -8.16 17.03
N HIS A 51 4.04 -8.68 16.33
CA HIS A 51 4.22 -10.13 16.15
C HIS A 51 4.43 -10.81 17.50
N ASP A 52 5.37 -10.31 18.30
CA ASP A 52 5.76 -10.90 19.58
C ASP A 52 4.60 -10.92 20.59
N ASN A 53 3.77 -9.88 20.62
CA ASN A 53 2.55 -9.86 21.45
C ASN A 53 1.54 -10.96 21.07
N ASN A 54 1.55 -11.41 19.81
CA ASN A 54 0.60 -12.40 19.30
C ASN A 54 1.15 -13.84 19.36
N SER A 55 2.44 -14.04 19.12
CA SER A 55 3.07 -15.37 19.08
C SER A 55 3.90 -15.71 20.31
N ASN A 56 4.36 -14.70 21.06
CA ASN A 56 5.27 -14.85 22.20
C ASN A 56 6.60 -15.54 21.79
N ASP A 57 7.14 -15.14 20.64
CA ASP A 57 8.37 -15.66 20.02
C ASP A 57 9.67 -15.00 20.53
N GLY A 58 9.57 -14.12 21.53
CA GLY A 58 10.65 -13.36 22.18
C GLY A 58 11.62 -12.69 21.21
N ILE A 59 11.12 -12.21 20.07
CA ILE A 59 11.92 -11.56 19.03
C ILE A 59 12.25 -10.14 19.45
N GLN A 60 13.52 -9.74 19.36
CA GLN A 60 13.99 -8.42 19.76
C GLN A 60 14.47 -7.61 18.56
N PHE A 61 13.79 -6.49 18.31
CA PHE A 61 14.13 -5.59 17.21
C PHE A 61 15.54 -5.01 17.35
N ASN A 62 16.36 -5.12 16.30
CA ASN A 62 17.63 -4.40 16.18
C ASN A 62 17.46 -3.17 15.28
N LYS A 63 17.20 -3.39 13.98
CA LYS A 63 17.01 -2.32 12.99
C LYS A 63 16.29 -2.80 11.73
N VAL A 64 15.66 -1.87 11.02
CA VAL A 64 15.30 -2.10 9.60
C VAL A 64 16.58 -2.01 8.76
N VAL A 65 16.79 -2.95 7.83
CA VAL A 65 17.98 -3.02 6.97
C VAL A 65 17.68 -2.78 5.49
N SER A 66 16.44 -2.99 5.05
CA SER A 66 15.96 -2.63 3.72
C SER A 66 14.44 -2.66 3.70
N GLY A 67 13.85 -2.20 2.60
CA GLY A 67 12.44 -2.35 2.34
C GLY A 67 11.95 -1.39 1.26
N ASP A 68 10.68 -1.53 0.93
CA ASP A 68 9.99 -0.67 -0.02
C ASP A 68 8.72 -0.10 0.60
N GLU A 69 8.34 1.11 0.18
CA GLU A 69 7.04 1.69 0.43
C GLU A 69 6.24 1.88 -0.85
N LYS A 70 4.92 1.70 -0.75
CA LYS A 70 3.95 1.84 -1.85
C LYS A 70 2.72 2.58 -1.34
N MET A 71 2.34 3.66 -2.02
CA MET A 71 1.10 4.37 -1.74
C MET A 71 -0.05 3.76 -2.55
N MET A 72 -1.10 3.27 -1.88
CA MET A 72 -2.32 2.77 -2.50
C MET A 72 -3.53 3.53 -1.94
N GLY A 73 -3.94 4.60 -2.64
CA GLY A 73 -4.97 5.50 -2.13
C GLY A 73 -4.49 6.23 -0.88
N ILE A 74 -5.15 5.98 0.27
CA ILE A 74 -4.79 6.54 1.58
C ILE A 74 -3.98 5.57 2.45
N ILE A 75 -3.55 4.43 1.90
CA ILE A 75 -2.81 3.39 2.64
C ILE A 75 -1.37 3.33 2.14
N LEU A 76 -0.43 3.50 3.06
CA LEU A 76 0.98 3.22 2.87
C LEU A 76 1.27 1.76 3.21
N HIS A 77 1.75 1.02 2.23
CA HIS A 77 2.23 -0.35 2.38
C HIS A 77 3.74 -0.33 2.53
N TYR A 78 4.25 -1.03 3.55
CA TYR A 78 5.66 -1.22 3.81
C TYR A 78 5.99 -2.71 3.71
N ASP A 79 6.95 -3.04 2.86
CA ASP A 79 7.55 -4.38 2.77
C ASP A 79 8.97 -4.25 3.33
N LEU A 80 9.17 -4.60 4.61
CA LEU A 80 10.43 -4.36 5.33
C LEU A 80 11.24 -5.64 5.55
N ILE A 81 12.56 -5.53 5.48
CA ILE A 81 13.49 -6.51 6.04
C ILE A 81 14.05 -5.96 7.35
N ILE A 82 13.85 -6.72 8.42
CA ILE A 82 14.19 -6.37 9.78
C ILE A 82 15.29 -7.30 10.27
N ASP A 83 16.35 -6.72 10.80
CA ASP A 83 17.35 -7.41 11.60
C ASP A 83 16.87 -7.46 13.06
N ALA A 84 16.84 -8.65 13.64
CA ALA A 84 16.36 -8.87 14.99
C ALA A 84 17.04 -10.08 15.63
N LEU A 85 17.06 -10.13 16.96
CA LEU A 85 17.44 -11.32 17.70
C LEU A 85 16.23 -12.24 17.83
N ASN A 86 16.39 -13.52 17.56
CA ASN A 86 15.38 -14.52 17.89
C ASN A 86 15.42 -14.89 19.39
N ASN A 87 14.54 -15.80 19.81
CA ASN A 87 14.49 -16.34 21.17
C ASN A 87 15.82 -16.90 21.72
N ASP A 88 16.71 -17.37 20.84
CA ASP A 88 18.04 -17.88 21.21
C ASP A 88 19.09 -16.75 21.35
N GLY A 89 18.71 -15.49 21.11
CA GLY A 89 19.62 -14.36 21.04
C GLY A 89 20.50 -14.34 19.78
N LYS A 90 20.09 -15.04 18.71
CA LYS A 90 20.83 -15.07 17.44
C LYS A 90 20.28 -14.02 16.48
N ASP A 91 21.17 -13.31 15.81
CA ASP A 91 20.82 -12.41 14.71
C ASP A 91 20.11 -13.18 13.58
N CYS A 92 18.89 -12.75 13.27
CA CYS A 92 18.02 -13.28 12.24
C CYS A 92 17.40 -12.14 11.45
N LYS A 93 17.05 -12.42 10.18
CA LYS A 93 16.32 -11.47 9.34
C LYS A 93 14.86 -11.90 9.20
N TYR A 94 13.98 -10.91 9.19
CA TYR A 94 12.54 -11.10 9.08
C TYR A 94 11.96 -10.19 8.01
N GLU A 95 11.07 -10.74 7.20
CA GLU A 95 10.17 -9.99 6.32
C GLU A 95 8.94 -9.56 7.12
N ALA A 96 8.60 -8.28 7.04
CA ALA A 96 7.40 -7.72 7.66
C ALA A 96 6.60 -6.89 6.65
N GLU A 97 5.33 -7.22 6.47
CA GLU A 97 4.38 -6.45 5.68
C GLU A 97 3.50 -5.60 6.62
N VAL A 98 3.61 -4.27 6.53
CA VAL A 98 2.88 -3.34 7.39
C VAL A 98 2.04 -2.39 6.56
N ARG A 99 0.78 -2.19 6.95
CA ARG A 99 -0.09 -1.15 6.39
C ARG A 99 -0.28 -0.02 7.38
N VAL A 100 -0.10 1.20 6.92
CA VAL A 100 -0.33 2.42 7.69
C VAL A 100 -1.35 3.26 6.93
N MET A 101 -2.43 3.68 7.57
CA MET A 101 -3.35 4.64 6.97
C MET A 101 -2.75 6.04 7.11
N ASP A 102 -2.51 6.71 5.97
CA ASP A 102 -1.88 8.02 5.91
C ASP A 102 -2.66 9.07 6.72
N GLY A 103 -1.94 9.95 7.41
CA GLY A 103 -2.52 10.91 8.34
C GLY A 103 -3.15 10.31 9.61
N SER A 104 -3.02 9.01 9.86
CA SER A 104 -3.56 8.34 11.06
C SER A 104 -2.49 7.53 11.80
N MET A 105 -2.76 7.20 13.07
CA MET A 105 -1.93 6.26 13.85
C MET A 105 -2.30 4.79 13.62
N LYS A 106 -3.28 4.49 12.75
CA LYS A 106 -3.76 3.13 12.54
C LYS A 106 -2.74 2.33 11.73
N ARG A 107 -2.24 1.25 12.32
CA ARG A 107 -1.31 0.31 11.71
C ARG A 107 -1.91 -1.09 11.70
N THR A 108 -1.50 -1.91 10.75
CA THR A 108 -1.89 -3.32 10.67
C THR A 108 -0.67 -4.11 10.22
N LEU A 109 -0.30 -5.13 11.00
CA LEU A 109 0.70 -6.11 10.62
C LEU A 109 -0.01 -7.16 9.76
N VAL A 110 0.39 -7.27 8.50
CA VAL A 110 -0.23 -8.18 7.52
C VAL A 110 0.47 -9.53 7.54
N ALA A 111 1.80 -9.51 7.59
CA ALA A 111 2.63 -10.70 7.65
C ALA A 111 3.93 -10.41 8.41
N PHE A 112 4.44 -11.44 9.07
CA PHE A 112 5.76 -11.45 9.69
C PHE A 112 6.33 -12.86 9.62
N LYS A 113 7.50 -13.04 8.99
CA LYS A 113 8.11 -14.36 8.76
C LYS A 113 9.64 -14.23 8.63
N PRO A 114 10.41 -15.30 8.84
CA PRO A 114 11.84 -15.29 8.53
C PRO A 114 12.10 -14.89 7.08
N ALA A 115 13.13 -14.08 6.85
CA ALA A 115 13.60 -13.74 5.51
C ALA A 115 14.48 -14.88 4.98
N ASN A 116 14.29 -15.27 3.72
CA ASN A 116 15.05 -16.34 3.06
C ASN A 116 16.36 -15.85 2.43
#